data_AF-A0A813ENY4-F1
#
_entry.id   AF-A0A813ENY4-F1
#
_cell.length_a   1.000
_cell.length_b   1.000
_cell.length_c   1.000
_cell.angle_alpha   90.00
_cell.angle_beta   90.00
_cell.angle_gamma   90.00
#
_symmetry.space_group_name_H-M   'P 1'
#
loop_
_entity.id
_entity.type
_entity.pdbx_description
1 polymer ?
#
loop_
_entity_poly.entity_id
_entity_poly.type
_entity_poly.pdbx_seq_one_letter_code
_entity_poly.pdbx_strand_id
1 'polypeptide(L)'
;IALPPRWEFRDRAFGSPGIWRPFPESVSAEINALARRGQRRGNVSMGGSELVVDLQDMVAMPTDQYAVPRMLRKSLRHPSINKKALRQFYLKYAEDLPGNDHPGGPDGIAGEKFLTLFQDLEVDPGTDVVALALAQACNASEMGVFRRREFICGCATLE
;
A
#
# COMPACT_ATOMS: atom_id res chain seq x y z
N ILE A 1 2.41 4.26 -5.21
CA ILE A 1 2.65 4.15 -3.74
C ILE A 1 2.93 2.68 -3.45
N ALA A 2 3.93 2.36 -2.64
CA ALA A 2 4.26 0.97 -2.30
C ALA A 2 3.34 0.49 -1.17
N LEU A 3 2.72 -0.69 -1.32
CA LEU A 3 1.99 -1.33 -0.23
C LEU A 3 2.91 -1.46 1.00
N PRO A 4 2.37 -1.36 2.24
CA PRO A 4 3.18 -1.59 3.42
C PRO A 4 3.86 -2.96 3.29
N PRO A 5 5.18 -3.00 3.54
CA PRO A 5 5.96 -4.20 3.28
C PRO A 5 5.47 -5.33 4.18
N ARG A 6 5.58 -6.56 3.68
CA ARG A 6 5.41 -7.74 4.54
C ARG A 6 6.75 -8.09 5.15
N TRP A 7 6.69 -8.55 6.39
CA TRP A 7 7.87 -9.07 7.06
C TRP A 7 7.86 -10.58 6.95
N GLU A 8 9.01 -11.13 6.63
CA GLU A 8 9.22 -12.57 6.54
C GLU A 8 10.33 -12.96 7.50
N PHE A 9 10.21 -14.15 8.05
CA PHE A 9 11.20 -14.71 8.95
C PHE A 9 11.70 -16.06 8.48
N ARG A 10 12.89 -16.40 8.91
CA ARG A 10 13.48 -17.72 8.70
C ARG A 10 14.21 -18.13 9.96
N ASP A 11 13.91 -19.33 10.47
CA ASP A 11 14.65 -19.87 11.61
C ASP A 11 16.13 -20.06 11.24
N ARG A 12 17.03 -19.59 12.10
CA ARG A 12 18.47 -19.72 11.89
C ARG A 12 18.95 -21.08 12.38
N ALA A 13 18.55 -22.17 11.72
CA ALA A 13 19.17 -23.46 11.94
C ALA A 13 20.63 -23.44 11.42
N PHE A 14 21.59 -23.94 12.21
CA PHE A 14 22.96 -24.11 11.75
C PHE A 14 22.98 -25.00 10.49
N GLY A 15 23.44 -24.47 9.35
CA GLY A 15 23.84 -25.27 8.19
C GLY A 15 22.81 -25.51 7.07
N SER A 16 21.58 -25.00 7.13
CA SER A 16 20.62 -25.11 6.01
C SER A 16 19.88 -23.81 5.72
N PRO A 17 19.78 -23.35 4.45
CA PRO A 17 18.97 -22.21 4.09
C PRO A 17 17.48 -22.61 4.19
N GLY A 18 16.90 -22.44 5.38
CA GLY A 18 15.47 -22.66 5.59
C GLY A 18 14.58 -21.82 4.67
N ILE A 19 13.29 -22.17 4.62
CA ILE A 19 12.28 -21.45 3.83
C ILE A 19 11.89 -20.16 4.56
N TRP A 20 11.81 -19.06 3.82
CA TRP A 20 11.25 -17.80 4.32
C TRP A 20 9.75 -17.93 4.49
N ARG A 21 9.25 -17.63 5.70
CA ARG A 21 7.84 -17.69 6.06
C ARG A 21 7.32 -16.29 6.32
N PRO A 22 6.16 -15.91 5.78
CA PRO A 22 5.57 -14.62 6.11
C PRO A 22 5.12 -14.59 7.56
N PHE A 23 5.31 -13.45 8.22
CA PHE A 23 4.58 -13.18 9.46
C PHE A 23 3.08 -13.04 9.15
N PRO A 24 2.21 -13.36 10.14
CA PRO A 24 0.82 -12.94 10.10
C PRO A 24 0.71 -11.43 9.85
N GLU A 25 -0.39 -11.01 9.21
CA GLU A 25 -0.57 -9.61 8.79
C GLU A 25 -0.60 -8.64 9.98
N SER A 26 -1.21 -9.04 11.10
CA SER A 26 -1.20 -8.28 12.36
C SER A 26 0.22 -8.02 12.86
N VAL A 27 1.06 -9.06 12.92
CA VAL A 27 2.46 -8.95 13.35
C VAL A 27 3.28 -8.12 12.37
N SER A 28 3.07 -8.28 11.06
CA SER A 28 3.69 -7.42 10.06
C SER A 28 3.30 -5.95 10.23
N ALA A 29 2.05 -5.66 10.61
CA ALA A 29 1.58 -4.30 10.87
C ALA A 29 2.22 -3.68 12.12
N GLU A 30 2.41 -4.47 13.18
CA GLU A 30 3.15 -4.05 14.38
C GLU A 30 4.60 -3.71 14.06
N ILE A 31 5.31 -4.58 13.32
CA ILE A 31 6.70 -4.33 12.89
C ILE A 31 6.77 -3.07 12.00
N ASN A 32 5.79 -2.87 11.12
CA ASN A 32 5.69 -1.64 10.33
C ASN A 32 5.40 -0.40 11.18
N ALA A 33 4.66 -0.52 12.28
CA ALA A 33 4.46 0.58 13.21
C ALA A 33 5.77 0.94 13.94
N LEU A 34 6.55 -0.06 14.39
CA LEU A 34 7.89 0.16 14.98
C LEU A 34 8.80 0.91 14.01
N ALA A 35 8.88 0.43 12.76
CA ALA A 35 9.70 1.04 11.71
C ALA A 35 9.28 2.48 11.41
N ARG A 36 7.98 2.76 11.31
CA ARG A 36 7.45 4.11 11.08
C ARG A 36 7.74 5.08 12.23
N ARG A 37 7.79 4.58 13.48
CA ARG A 37 8.15 5.38 14.66
C ARG A 37 9.67 5.58 14.81
N GLY A 38 10.49 5.01 13.91
CA GLY A 38 11.95 5.07 14.02
C GLY A 38 12.53 4.22 15.15
N GLN A 39 11.76 3.28 15.71
CA GLN A 39 12.22 2.41 16.77
C GLN A 39 13.11 1.30 16.20
N ARG A 40 14.25 1.03 16.85
CA ARG A 40 15.19 -0.01 16.43
C ARG A 40 14.82 -1.39 16.94
N ARG A 41 14.21 -1.46 18.11
CA ARG A 41 13.77 -2.69 18.78
C ARG A 41 12.35 -2.55 19.29
N GLY A 42 11.60 -3.65 19.30
CA GLY A 42 10.28 -3.71 19.91
C GLY A 42 9.80 -5.14 20.10
N ASN A 43 8.77 -5.32 20.93
CA ASN A 43 8.19 -6.64 21.19
C ASN A 43 6.94 -6.82 20.33
N VAL A 44 6.77 -8.01 19.76
CA VAL A 44 5.58 -8.42 19.02
C VAL A 44 5.13 -9.80 19.49
N SER A 45 3.84 -10.09 19.44
CA SER A 45 3.31 -11.40 19.83
C SER A 45 2.99 -12.25 18.59
N MET A 46 3.40 -13.51 18.58
CA MET A 46 3.09 -14.43 17.49
C MET A 46 2.75 -15.81 18.04
N GLY A 47 1.51 -16.25 17.86
CA GLY A 47 1.08 -17.60 18.25
C GLY A 47 1.16 -17.87 19.75
N GLY A 48 1.01 -16.85 20.60
CA GLY A 48 1.11 -16.96 22.05
C GLY A 48 2.52 -16.80 22.62
N SER A 49 3.55 -16.69 21.78
CA SER A 49 4.92 -16.39 22.20
C SER A 49 5.27 -14.91 21.93
N GLU A 50 6.04 -14.30 22.82
CA GLU A 50 6.62 -12.98 22.58
C GLU A 50 7.93 -13.07 21.79
N LEU A 51 8.11 -12.14 20.86
CA LEU A 51 9.30 -12.00 20.02
C LEU A 51 9.86 -10.60 20.21
N VAL A 52 11.14 -10.50 20.50
CA VAL A 52 11.90 -9.25 20.44
C VAL A 52 12.39 -9.07 18.99
N VAL A 53 11.83 -8.09 18.30
CA VAL A 53 12.21 -7.72 16.92
C VAL A 53 13.28 -6.64 16.98
N ASP A 54 14.42 -6.90 16.35
CA ASP A 54 15.49 -5.94 16.09
C ASP A 54 15.54 -5.64 14.58
N LEU A 55 15.16 -4.40 14.23
CA LEU A 55 15.15 -3.90 12.86
C LEU A 55 16.53 -3.45 12.36
N GLN A 56 17.47 -3.21 13.27
CA GLN A 56 18.86 -2.87 12.92
C GLN A 56 19.62 -4.14 12.53
N ASP A 57 19.52 -5.18 13.36
CA ASP A 57 20.19 -6.45 13.13
C ASP A 57 19.39 -7.38 12.20
N MET A 58 18.15 -7.02 11.88
CA MET A 58 17.21 -7.80 11.07
C MET A 58 17.01 -9.21 11.65
N VAL A 59 16.69 -9.27 12.95
CA VAL A 59 16.46 -10.52 13.69
C VAL A 59 15.20 -10.40 14.56
N ALA A 60 14.42 -11.48 14.67
CA ALA A 60 13.39 -11.65 15.68
C ALA A 60 13.82 -12.78 16.64
N MET A 61 13.99 -12.45 17.91
CA MET A 61 14.38 -13.39 18.96
C MET A 61 13.16 -13.76 19.79
N PRO A 62 12.75 -15.03 19.85
CA PRO A 62 11.73 -15.45 20.80
C PRO A 62 12.25 -15.27 22.22
N THR A 63 11.36 -14.92 23.15
CA THR A 63 11.71 -14.71 24.56
C THR A 63 11.97 -16.03 25.31
N ASP A 64 11.61 -17.18 24.71
CA ASP A 64 11.87 -18.51 25.24
C ASP A 64 13.36 -18.90 25.15
N GLN A 65 13.93 -19.40 26.25
CA GLN A 65 15.38 -19.67 26.42
C GLN A 65 15.99 -20.68 25.41
N TYR A 66 15.17 -21.53 24.79
CA TYR A 66 15.64 -22.57 23.86
C TYR A 66 15.28 -22.29 22.41
N ALA A 67 14.67 -21.14 22.14
CA ALA A 67 14.16 -20.83 20.81
C ALA A 67 15.26 -20.24 19.93
N VAL A 68 15.29 -20.68 18.67
CA VAL A 68 16.31 -20.27 17.71
C VAL A 68 16.00 -18.85 17.21
N PRO A 69 16.99 -17.94 17.12
CA PRO A 69 16.80 -16.63 16.52
C PRO A 69 16.30 -16.74 15.07
N ARG A 70 15.39 -15.86 14.69
CA ARG A 70 14.82 -15.81 13.35
C ARG A 70 15.39 -14.65 12.57
N MET A 71 15.97 -14.93 11.41
CA MET A 71 16.42 -13.87 10.50
C MET A 71 15.20 -13.19 9.88
N LEU A 72 15.22 -11.87 9.77
CA LEU A 72 14.15 -11.06 9.21
C LEU A 72 14.52 -10.57 7.82
N ARG A 73 13.51 -10.48 6.95
CA ARG A 73 13.62 -9.69 5.72
C ARG A 73 12.35 -8.92 5.45
N LYS A 74 12.53 -7.78 4.80
CA LYS A 74 11.46 -6.93 4.30
C LYS A 74 11.12 -7.35 2.86
N SER A 75 9.89 -7.82 2.67
CA SER A 75 9.35 -8.21 1.36
C SER A 75 8.48 -7.06 0.83
N LEU A 76 8.93 -6.42 -0.24
CA LEU A 76 8.17 -5.35 -0.90
C LEU A 76 7.07 -5.97 -1.75
N ARG A 77 5.81 -5.62 -1.44
CA ARG A 77 4.69 -5.99 -2.31
C ARG A 77 4.57 -4.97 -3.43
N HIS A 78 4.59 -5.47 -4.65
CA HIS A 78 4.04 -4.74 -5.79
C HIS A 78 2.57 -5.12 -5.89
N PRO A 79 1.63 -4.14 -5.81
CA PRO A 79 0.24 -4.43 -6.10
C PRO A 79 0.14 -5.02 -7.52
N SER A 80 -0.57 -6.14 -7.68
CA SER A 80 -0.74 -6.83 -8.95
C SER A 80 -1.79 -6.11 -9.80
N ILE A 81 -1.49 -4.86 -10.17
CA ILE A 81 -2.44 -4.01 -10.86
C ILE A 81 -2.51 -4.43 -12.32
N ASN A 82 -3.72 -4.69 -12.81
CA ASN A 82 -3.92 -4.83 -14.24
C ASN A 82 -3.84 -3.44 -14.91
N LYS A 83 -2.61 -2.99 -15.17
CA LYS A 83 -2.33 -1.68 -15.77
C LYS A 83 -3.06 -1.44 -17.09
N LYS A 84 -3.33 -2.51 -17.86
CA LYS A 84 -4.02 -2.42 -19.14
C LYS A 84 -5.51 -2.10 -18.93
N ALA A 85 -6.17 -2.83 -18.03
CA ALA A 85 -7.57 -2.59 -17.68
C ALA A 85 -7.74 -1.19 -17.05
N LEU A 86 -6.87 -0.83 -16.11
CA LEU A 86 -6.90 0.48 -15.45
C LEU A 86 -6.74 1.64 -16.46
N ARG A 87 -5.82 1.49 -17.42
CA ARG A 87 -5.61 2.48 -18.47
C ARG A 87 -6.83 2.56 -19.40
N GLN A 88 -7.44 1.44 -19.76
CA GLN A 88 -8.67 1.43 -20.57
C GLN A 88 -9.83 2.09 -19.84
N PHE A 89 -9.98 1.84 -18.54
CA PHE A 89 -10.97 2.48 -17.70
C PHE A 89 -10.77 4.00 -17.64
N TYR A 90 -9.54 4.46 -17.38
CA TYR A 90 -9.21 5.89 -17.39
C TYR A 90 -9.53 6.55 -18.74
N LEU A 91 -9.13 5.94 -19.85
CA LEU A 91 -9.33 6.50 -21.19
C LEU A 91 -10.81 6.63 -21.60
N LYS A 92 -11.74 5.95 -20.93
CA LYS A 92 -13.18 6.11 -21.16
C LYS A 92 -13.67 7.52 -20.77
N TYR A 93 -13.02 8.16 -19.80
CA TYR A 93 -13.42 9.44 -19.23
C TYR A 93 -12.38 10.55 -19.41
N ALA A 94 -11.18 10.23 -19.89
CA ALA A 94 -10.09 11.18 -20.01
C ALA A 94 -10.35 12.21 -21.12
N GLU A 95 -10.07 13.48 -20.81
CA GLU A 95 -10.12 14.62 -21.72
C GLU A 95 -8.85 15.46 -21.57
N ASP A 96 -8.55 16.26 -22.60
CA ASP A 96 -7.45 17.21 -22.54
C ASP A 96 -7.83 18.34 -21.56
N LEU A 97 -6.92 18.62 -20.63
CA LEU A 97 -7.14 19.63 -19.60
C LEU A 97 -6.20 20.82 -19.81
N PRO A 98 -6.64 22.04 -19.44
CA PRO A 98 -5.76 23.19 -19.47
C PRO A 98 -4.56 22.98 -18.52
N GLY A 99 -3.39 23.45 -18.97
CA GLY A 99 -2.13 23.33 -18.23
C GLY A 99 -1.32 22.07 -18.60
N ASN A 100 -0.75 22.05 -19.80
CA ASN A 100 0.09 20.95 -20.30
C ASN A 100 1.31 20.64 -19.41
N ASP A 101 1.75 21.61 -18.61
CA ASP A 101 2.89 21.47 -17.69
C ASP A 101 2.50 20.99 -16.28
N HIS A 102 1.23 20.61 -16.03
CA HIS A 102 0.81 20.15 -14.71
C HIS A 102 1.52 18.82 -14.34
N PRO A 103 2.05 18.66 -13.11
CA PRO A 103 2.80 17.46 -12.69
C PRO A 103 1.96 16.17 -12.70
N GLY A 104 0.63 16.30 -12.68
CA GLY A 104 -0.34 15.21 -12.79
C GLY A 104 -0.57 14.71 -14.24
N GLY A 105 -0.12 15.46 -15.25
CA GLY A 105 -0.30 15.17 -16.67
C GLY A 105 -1.15 16.22 -17.41
N PRO A 106 -1.04 16.27 -18.76
CA PRO A 106 -1.80 17.21 -19.60
C PRO A 106 -3.28 16.86 -19.70
N ASP A 107 -3.66 15.64 -19.34
CA ASP A 107 -5.01 15.12 -19.43
C ASP A 107 -5.54 14.64 -18.07
N GLY A 108 -6.86 14.53 -17.97
CA GLY A 108 -7.53 14.06 -16.77
C GLY A 108 -9.03 13.88 -16.98
N ILE A 109 -9.72 13.57 -15.88
CA ILE A 109 -11.17 13.41 -15.83
C ILE A 109 -11.72 14.65 -15.13
N ALA A 110 -12.53 15.45 -15.81
CA ALA A 110 -13.15 16.66 -15.26
C ALA A 110 -14.57 16.85 -15.80
N GLY A 111 -15.27 17.86 -15.29
CA GLY A 111 -16.55 18.31 -15.83
C GLY A 111 -17.60 17.20 -15.97
N GLU A 112 -18.19 17.06 -17.16
CA GLU A 112 -19.24 16.05 -17.42
C GLU A 112 -18.71 14.62 -17.33
N LYS A 113 -17.45 14.37 -17.71
CA LYS A 113 -16.83 13.04 -17.60
C LYS A 113 -16.62 12.62 -16.16
N PHE A 114 -16.34 13.57 -15.28
CA PHE A 114 -16.27 13.32 -13.84
C PHE A 114 -17.62 12.85 -13.30
N LEU A 115 -18.72 13.52 -13.67
CA LEU A 115 -20.07 13.09 -13.28
C LEU A 115 -20.42 11.72 -13.88
N THR A 116 -20.06 11.48 -15.14
CA THR A 116 -20.30 10.20 -15.82
C THR A 116 -19.56 9.04 -15.13
N LEU A 117 -18.33 9.28 -14.66
CA LEU A 117 -17.56 8.30 -13.89
C LEU A 117 -18.30 7.90 -12.62
N PHE A 118 -18.76 8.87 -11.83
CA PHE A 118 -19.47 8.59 -10.58
C PHE A 118 -20.85 7.96 -10.81
N GLN A 119 -21.52 8.34 -11.89
CA GLN A 119 -22.76 7.69 -12.33
C GLN A 119 -22.53 6.21 -12.64
N ASP A 120 -21.46 5.87 -13.37
CA ASP A 120 -21.11 4.48 -13.68
C ASP A 120 -20.65 3.69 -12.44
N LEU A 121 -20.21 4.38 -11.39
CA LEU A 121 -19.90 3.80 -10.08
C LEU A 121 -21.12 3.72 -9.15
N GLU A 122 -22.28 4.20 -9.60
CA GLU A 122 -23.52 4.29 -8.80
C GLU A 122 -23.35 5.12 -7.51
N VAL A 123 -22.49 6.14 -7.56
CA VAL A 123 -22.16 7.03 -6.43
C VAL A 123 -22.59 8.45 -6.77
N ASP A 124 -23.21 9.15 -5.82
CA ASP A 124 -23.51 10.58 -5.97
C ASP A 124 -22.34 11.42 -5.43
N PRO A 125 -21.56 12.11 -6.27
CA PRO A 125 -20.40 12.87 -5.82
C PRO A 125 -20.76 14.09 -4.98
N GLY A 126 -22.02 14.54 -4.98
CA GLY A 126 -22.47 15.70 -4.18
C GLY A 126 -22.82 15.35 -2.74
N THR A 127 -23.16 14.08 -2.46
CA THR A 127 -23.70 13.66 -1.15
C THR A 127 -22.95 12.49 -0.53
N ASP A 128 -22.25 11.68 -1.33
CA ASP A 128 -21.60 10.47 -0.85
C ASP A 128 -20.14 10.71 -0.39
N VAL A 129 -19.83 10.22 0.81
CA VAL A 129 -18.48 10.22 1.39
C VAL A 129 -17.51 9.39 0.55
N VAL A 130 -18.01 8.41 -0.21
CA VAL A 130 -17.20 7.57 -1.11
C VAL A 130 -16.48 8.42 -2.17
N ALA A 131 -17.12 9.46 -2.70
CA ALA A 131 -16.49 10.35 -3.67
C ALA A 131 -15.32 11.14 -3.06
N LEU A 132 -15.48 11.60 -1.82
CA LEU A 132 -14.42 12.25 -1.07
C LEU A 132 -13.27 11.28 -0.76
N ALA A 133 -13.59 10.04 -0.37
CA ALA A 133 -12.61 9.01 -0.09
C ALA A 133 -11.80 8.64 -1.35
N LEU A 134 -12.45 8.55 -2.51
CA LEU A 134 -11.78 8.33 -3.80
C LEU A 134 -10.86 9.51 -4.15
N ALA A 135 -11.32 10.75 -3.99
CA ALA A 135 -10.51 11.92 -4.24
C ALA A 135 -9.27 11.98 -3.35
N GLN A 136 -9.43 11.61 -2.07
CA GLN A 136 -8.33 11.50 -1.13
C GLN A 136 -7.36 10.37 -1.51
N ALA A 137 -7.86 9.21 -1.95
CA ALA A 137 -7.03 8.09 -2.39
C ALA A 137 -6.20 8.45 -3.64
N CYS A 138 -6.80 9.19 -4.58
CA CYS A 138 -6.13 9.73 -5.77
C CYS A 138 -5.16 10.88 -5.45
N ASN A 139 -5.21 11.45 -4.24
CA ASN A 139 -4.48 12.65 -3.86
C ASN A 139 -4.71 13.78 -4.89
N ALA A 140 -5.98 13.99 -5.23
CA ALA A 140 -6.40 14.96 -6.24
C ALA A 140 -5.99 16.38 -5.84
N SER A 141 -5.34 17.10 -6.76
CA SER A 141 -4.89 18.48 -6.50
C SER A 141 -6.03 19.49 -6.53
N GLU A 142 -7.08 19.19 -7.29
CA GLU A 142 -8.20 20.08 -7.57
C GLU A 142 -9.52 19.34 -7.37
N MET A 143 -10.52 20.04 -6.83
CA MET A 143 -11.85 19.47 -6.63
C MET A 143 -12.54 19.25 -7.99
N GLY A 144 -13.11 18.07 -8.19
CA GLY A 144 -13.82 17.73 -9.44
C GLY A 144 -12.89 17.42 -10.61
N VAL A 145 -11.59 17.25 -10.37
CA VAL A 145 -10.60 16.90 -11.40
C VAL A 145 -9.74 15.76 -10.91
N PHE A 146 -9.58 14.73 -11.74
CA PHE A 146 -8.56 13.70 -11.55
C PHE A 146 -7.57 13.71 -12.70
N ARG A 147 -6.35 14.20 -12.46
CA ARG A 147 -5.29 14.13 -13.47
C ARG A 147 -4.84 12.69 -13.67
N ARG A 148 -4.31 12.37 -14.85
CA ARG A 148 -3.88 11.01 -15.23
C ARG A 148 -3.11 10.28 -14.12
N ARG A 149 -2.06 10.94 -13.59
CA ARG A 149 -1.19 10.32 -12.59
C ARG A 149 -1.91 10.10 -11.27
N GLU A 150 -2.71 11.06 -10.83
CA GLU A 150 -3.49 11.01 -9.60
C GLU A 150 -4.49 9.85 -9.64
N PHE A 151 -5.29 9.78 -10.70
CA PHE A 151 -6.27 8.74 -10.90
C PHE A 151 -5.64 7.33 -10.93
N ILE A 152 -4.62 7.15 -11.78
CA ILE A 152 -3.97 5.86 -11.94
C ILE A 152 -3.31 5.42 -10.62
N CYS A 153 -2.68 6.35 -9.90
CA CYS A 153 -2.03 6.03 -8.63
C CYS A 153 -3.06 5.77 -7.51
N GLY A 154 -4.21 6.45 -7.52
CA GLY A 154 -5.27 6.25 -6.54
C GLY A 154 -6.03 4.95 -6.74
N CYS A 155 -6.38 4.59 -7.96
CA CYS A 155 -7.00 3.28 -8.20
C CYS A 155 -6.02 2.14 -7.87
N ALA A 156 -4.73 2.35 -8.14
CA ALA A 156 -3.66 1.43 -7.77
C ALA A 156 -3.46 1.24 -6.26
N THR A 157 -3.95 2.16 -5.41
CA THR A 157 -3.91 2.02 -3.94
C THR A 157 -5.18 1.41 -3.35
N LEU A 158 -6.28 1.39 -4.11
CA LEU A 158 -7.57 0.85 -3.69
C LEU A 158 -7.75 -0.64 -4.03
N GLU A 159 -6.98 -1.18 -4.98
CA GLU A 159 -6.81 -2.64 -5.19
C GLU A 159 -5.96 -3.31 -4.10
#